data_AF-I3K6X9-F1
#
_entry.id   AF-I3K6X9-F1
#
_cell.length_a   1.000
_cell.length_b   1.000
_cell.length_c   1.000
_cell.angle_alpha   90.00
_cell.angle_beta   90.00
_cell.angle_gamma   90.00
#
_symmetry.space_group_name_H-M   'P 1'
#
loop_
_entity.id
_entity.type
_entity.pdbx_description
1 polymer ?
#
loop_
_entity_poly.entity_id
_entity_poly.type
_entity_poly.pdbx_seq_one_letter_code
_entity_poly.pdbx_strand_id
1 'polypeptide(L)'
;MLWCRCGVLLALCICPLACLAVSPCPTGCCCPRPGFLVLCESLARFPRGLPPSLESLQLQENRITYITSGVLRQLGNLTRLDLEDNRIRAIQPGALQGLHKLQVLTLKGNRLTSLPLNLPPSLTHLDLSENCISALDLPSLSALVNLQDKSIIIDSE
;
A
#
# COMPACT_ATOMS: atom_id res chain seq x y z
N MET A 1 -23.42 21.76 -1.63
CA MET A 1 -22.12 22.43 -1.41
C MET A 1 -21.15 21.41 -0.86
N LEU A 2 -20.30 20.81 -1.69
CA LEU A 2 -19.09 20.13 -1.21
C LEU A 2 -18.05 20.28 -2.32
N TRP A 3 -17.14 21.22 -2.10
CA TRP A 3 -16.06 21.51 -3.00
C TRP A 3 -15.04 20.38 -2.90
N CYS A 4 -14.79 19.66 -4.00
CA CYS A 4 -13.46 19.09 -4.21
C CYS A 4 -12.49 20.28 -4.23
N ARG A 5 -11.86 20.57 -3.08
CA ARG A 5 -10.77 21.55 -3.00
C ARG A 5 -9.54 20.96 -3.67
N CYS A 6 -9.55 20.99 -5.00
CA CYS A 6 -8.34 21.06 -5.79
C CYS A 6 -7.87 22.52 -5.69
N GLY A 7 -7.08 22.82 -4.67
CA GLY A 7 -6.76 24.20 -4.29
C GLY A 7 -5.40 24.33 -3.62
N VAL A 8 -4.40 24.62 -4.46
CA VAL A 8 -3.14 25.32 -4.17
C VAL A 8 -2.03 24.47 -3.52
N LEU A 9 -1.26 23.76 -4.36
CA LEU A 9 0.18 23.99 -4.52
C LEU A 9 0.64 23.35 -5.85
N LEU A 10 1.49 24.09 -6.56
CA LEU A 10 1.94 23.85 -7.93
C LEU A 10 2.60 22.47 -8.14
N ALA A 11 1.97 21.59 -8.92
CA ALA A 11 2.57 20.87 -10.06
C ALA A 11 1.66 19.73 -10.59
N LEU A 12 1.15 19.90 -11.81
CA LEU A 12 0.85 18.84 -12.79
C LEU A 12 -0.07 17.66 -12.38
N CYS A 13 -1.37 17.93 -12.25
CA CYS A 13 -2.38 16.96 -12.72
C CYS A 13 -3.63 17.68 -13.21
N ILE A 14 -3.49 18.31 -14.37
CA ILE A 14 -4.66 18.66 -15.18
C ILE A 14 -5.18 17.31 -15.68
N CYS A 15 -6.38 16.91 -15.24
CA CYS A 15 -7.15 15.89 -15.94
C CYS A 15 -8.21 16.63 -16.76
N PRO A 16 -7.90 17.12 -17.98
CA PRO A 16 -8.90 17.79 -18.79
C PRO A 16 -9.74 16.70 -19.47
N LEU A 17 -11.05 16.72 -19.23
CA LEU A 17 -12.07 16.28 -20.19
C LEU A 17 -12.12 14.82 -20.69
N ALA A 18 -11.40 13.86 -20.11
CA ALA A 18 -11.36 12.48 -20.64
C ALA A 18 -12.03 11.38 -19.78
N CYS A 19 -12.96 11.70 -18.87
CA CYS A 19 -13.75 10.66 -18.17
C CYS A 19 -14.90 10.06 -19.01
N LEU A 20 -14.85 10.18 -20.35
CA LEU A 20 -15.76 9.52 -21.29
C LEU A 20 -15.03 8.39 -22.02
N ALA A 21 -14.57 7.38 -21.30
CA ALA A 21 -14.19 6.11 -21.89
C ALA A 21 -14.26 5.00 -20.84
N VAL A 22 -15.15 4.05 -21.09
CA VAL A 22 -15.24 2.74 -20.43
C VAL A 22 -13.82 2.21 -20.17
N SER A 23 -13.41 2.12 -18.90
CA SER A 23 -12.12 1.55 -18.51
C SER A 23 -12.21 0.87 -17.13
N PRO A 24 -11.42 -0.20 -16.89
CA PRO A 24 -11.64 -1.20 -15.84
C PRO A 24 -11.08 -0.77 -14.46
N CYS A 25 -11.18 0.50 -14.10
CA CYS A 25 -10.70 0.98 -12.80
C CYS A 25 -11.74 0.75 -11.70
N PRO A 26 -11.32 0.33 -10.49
CA PRO A 26 -12.22 0.23 -9.34
C PRO A 26 -12.86 1.59 -9.02
N THR A 27 -14.09 1.57 -8.50
CA THR A 27 -14.79 2.77 -8.05
C THR A 27 -13.98 3.49 -6.97
N GLY A 28 -13.70 4.79 -7.17
CA GLY A 28 -12.88 5.60 -6.24
C GLY A 28 -11.38 5.57 -6.53
N CYS A 29 -10.96 5.00 -7.67
CA CYS A 29 -9.58 4.96 -8.11
C CYS A 29 -9.40 5.55 -9.52
N CYS A 30 -8.28 6.20 -9.76
CA CYS A 30 -7.81 6.68 -11.06
C CYS A 30 -6.68 5.77 -11.56
N CYS A 31 -6.77 5.26 -12.79
CA CYS A 31 -5.68 4.52 -13.44
C CYS A 31 -5.08 5.37 -14.59
N PRO A 32 -4.07 6.20 -14.33
CA PRO A 32 -3.41 6.99 -15.37
C PRO A 32 -2.66 6.13 -16.40
N ARG A 33 -2.26 4.89 -16.01
CA ARG A 33 -1.72 3.87 -16.90
C ARG A 33 -2.33 2.51 -16.54
N PRO A 34 -3.29 1.99 -17.33
CA PRO A 34 -3.95 0.72 -17.05
C PRO A 34 -2.94 -0.40 -16.83
N GLY A 35 -3.03 -1.10 -15.70
CA GLY A 35 -2.13 -2.20 -15.35
C GLY A 35 -0.75 -1.80 -14.85
N PHE A 36 -0.42 -0.50 -14.77
CA PHE A 36 0.88 -0.06 -14.25
C PHE A 36 0.73 0.73 -12.94
N LEU A 37 -0.14 1.75 -12.92
CA LEU A 37 -0.34 2.61 -11.75
C LEU A 37 -1.84 2.79 -11.46
N VAL A 38 -2.22 2.58 -10.20
CA VAL A 38 -3.55 2.86 -9.68
C VAL A 38 -3.41 3.77 -8.45
N LEU A 39 -4.11 4.91 -8.50
CA LEU A 39 -4.21 5.90 -7.43
C LEU A 39 -5.62 5.82 -6.85
N CYS A 40 -5.80 5.75 -5.54
CA CYS A 40 -7.13 5.82 -4.94
C CYS A 40 -7.18 6.78 -3.77
N GLU A 41 -8.32 7.46 -3.61
CA GLU A 41 -8.55 8.45 -2.56
C GLU A 41 -9.87 8.21 -1.83
N SER A 42 -9.98 8.73 -0.59
CA SER A 42 -11.19 8.64 0.25
C SER A 42 -11.68 7.21 0.53
N LEU A 43 -10.80 6.21 0.49
CA LEU A 43 -11.12 4.83 0.76
C LEU A 43 -11.20 4.54 2.26
N ALA A 44 -12.31 3.95 2.69
CA ALA A 44 -12.46 3.41 4.05
C ALA A 44 -11.99 1.96 4.18
N ARG A 45 -11.80 1.26 3.06
CA ARG A 45 -11.44 -0.16 2.98
C ARG A 45 -10.53 -0.40 1.79
N PHE A 46 -9.72 -1.45 1.87
CA PHE A 46 -8.85 -1.85 0.76
C PHE A 46 -9.69 -2.18 -0.49
N PRO A 47 -9.33 -1.65 -1.68
CA PRO A 47 -10.11 -1.83 -2.91
C PRO A 47 -10.02 -3.28 -3.40
N ARG A 48 -11.11 -3.81 -3.96
CA ARG A 48 -11.19 -5.16 -4.52
C ARG A 48 -11.22 -5.10 -6.05
N GLY A 49 -10.76 -6.17 -6.70
CA GLY A 49 -10.80 -6.27 -8.17
C GLY A 49 -9.72 -5.44 -8.88
N LEU A 50 -8.58 -5.24 -8.21
CA LEU A 50 -7.42 -4.61 -8.82
C LEU A 50 -6.88 -5.51 -9.96
N PRO A 51 -6.38 -4.92 -11.06
CA PRO A 51 -5.90 -5.68 -12.20
C PRO A 51 -4.65 -6.50 -11.82
N PRO A 52 -4.52 -7.77 -12.24
CA PRO A 52 -3.38 -8.63 -11.88
C PRO A 52 -2.06 -8.18 -12.51
N SER A 53 -2.13 -7.36 -13.57
CA SER A 53 -0.96 -6.75 -14.20
C SER A 53 -0.34 -5.62 -13.37
N LEU A 54 -1.02 -5.12 -12.34
CA LEU A 54 -0.63 -3.93 -11.58
C LEU A 54 0.80 -4.03 -11.01
N GLU A 55 1.61 -3.02 -11.31
CA GLU A 55 2.99 -2.92 -10.84
C GLU A 55 3.14 -1.95 -9.66
N SER A 56 2.35 -0.89 -9.59
CA SER A 56 2.43 0.13 -8.54
C SER A 56 1.03 0.50 -8.05
N LEU A 57 0.82 0.37 -6.74
CA LEU A 57 -0.44 0.71 -6.08
C LEU A 57 -0.20 1.80 -5.04
N GLN A 58 -0.89 2.93 -5.20
CA GLN A 58 -0.77 4.10 -4.34
C GLN A 58 -2.10 4.34 -3.63
N LEU A 59 -2.08 4.14 -2.31
CA LEU A 59 -3.22 4.23 -1.41
C LEU A 59 -2.93 5.14 -0.22
N GLN A 60 -2.01 6.09 -0.37
CA GLN A 60 -1.65 7.05 0.67
C GLN A 60 -2.84 7.93 1.11
N GLU A 61 -2.80 8.45 2.34
CA GLU A 61 -3.78 9.37 2.90
C GLU A 61 -5.24 8.86 2.88
N ASN A 62 -5.41 7.54 2.97
CA ASN A 62 -6.72 6.92 3.04
C ASN A 62 -7.12 6.58 4.49
N ARG A 63 -8.26 5.92 4.67
CA ARG A 63 -8.79 5.52 5.99
C ARG A 63 -8.85 4.01 6.12
N ILE A 64 -7.95 3.30 5.45
CA ILE A 64 -7.91 1.83 5.47
C ILE A 64 -7.49 1.38 6.87
N THR A 65 -8.27 0.48 7.47
CA THR A 65 -8.02 0.01 8.84
C THR A 65 -7.42 -1.39 8.92
N TYR A 66 -7.64 -2.23 7.90
CA TYR A 66 -7.20 -3.63 7.86
C TYR A 66 -6.86 -4.05 6.44
N ILE A 67 -5.85 -4.91 6.31
CA ILE A 67 -5.57 -5.66 5.08
C ILE A 67 -5.94 -7.12 5.34
N THR A 68 -6.95 -7.61 4.61
CA THR A 68 -7.47 -8.97 4.76
C THR A 68 -6.68 -9.97 3.94
N SER A 69 -6.63 -11.22 4.41
CA SER A 69 -6.00 -12.32 3.67
C SER A 69 -6.59 -12.47 2.26
N GLY A 70 -5.74 -12.71 1.27
CA GLY A 70 -6.16 -12.95 -0.12
C GLY A 70 -6.47 -11.72 -0.97
N VAL A 71 -6.56 -10.51 -0.39
CA VAL A 71 -6.92 -9.29 -1.16
C VAL A 71 -5.84 -8.88 -2.17
N LEU A 72 -4.58 -9.22 -1.88
CA LEU A 72 -3.41 -8.92 -2.71
C LEU A 72 -2.91 -10.15 -3.49
N ARG A 73 -3.54 -11.32 -3.33
CA ARG A 73 -3.02 -12.61 -3.81
C ARG A 73 -2.86 -12.68 -5.33
N GLN A 74 -3.69 -11.94 -6.07
CA GLN A 74 -3.65 -11.90 -7.54
C GLN A 74 -2.66 -10.87 -8.10
N LEU A 75 -2.07 -10.02 -7.24
CA LEU A 75 -1.17 -8.94 -7.65
C LEU A 75 0.29 -9.38 -7.69
N GLY A 76 0.56 -10.50 -8.39
CA GLY A 76 1.91 -11.08 -8.46
C GLY A 76 2.95 -10.21 -9.15
N ASN A 77 2.51 -9.23 -9.95
CA ASN A 77 3.37 -8.26 -10.62
C ASN A 77 3.63 -6.98 -9.81
N LEU A 78 3.00 -6.83 -8.64
CA LEU A 78 3.15 -5.62 -7.85
C LEU A 78 4.58 -5.50 -7.35
N THR A 79 5.22 -4.37 -7.65
CA THR A 79 6.58 -4.01 -7.26
C THR A 79 6.59 -2.96 -6.16
N ARG A 80 5.58 -2.08 -6.12
CA ARG A 80 5.45 -1.01 -5.12
C ARG A 80 4.05 -0.96 -4.54
N LEU A 81 3.98 -0.94 -3.22
CA LEU A 81 2.75 -0.76 -2.46
C LEU A 81 2.93 0.37 -1.46
N ASP A 82 2.16 1.44 -1.68
CA ASP A 82 2.15 2.62 -0.82
C ASP A 82 0.85 2.69 -0.04
N LEU A 83 0.98 2.60 1.29
CA LEU A 83 -0.10 2.66 2.27
C LEU A 83 0.19 3.71 3.34
N GLU A 84 1.01 4.71 3.02
CA GLU A 84 1.37 5.80 3.93
C GLU A 84 0.11 6.53 4.46
N ASP A 85 0.17 7.01 5.69
CA ASP A 85 -0.88 7.83 6.32
C ASP A 85 -2.27 7.22 6.25
N ASN A 86 -2.37 5.94 6.57
CA ASN A 86 -3.62 5.22 6.75
C ASN A 86 -3.93 4.99 8.23
N ARG A 87 -4.91 4.12 8.52
CA ARG A 87 -5.30 3.77 9.90
C ARG A 87 -5.12 2.27 10.15
N ILE A 88 -4.16 1.65 9.46
CA ILE A 88 -3.98 0.21 9.48
C ILE A 88 -3.53 -0.21 10.87
N ARG A 89 -4.34 -1.02 11.54
CA ARG A 89 -4.04 -1.54 12.88
C ARG A 89 -3.36 -2.90 12.83
N ALA A 90 -3.72 -3.70 11.84
CA ALA A 90 -3.19 -5.04 11.67
C ALA A 90 -3.27 -5.48 10.20
N ILE A 91 -2.29 -6.29 9.82
CA ILE A 91 -2.23 -6.99 8.54
C ILE A 91 -2.45 -8.47 8.84
N GLN A 92 -3.48 -9.08 8.25
CA GLN A 92 -3.76 -10.49 8.51
C GLN A 92 -2.63 -11.40 8.01
N PRO A 93 -2.35 -12.52 8.69
CA PRO A 93 -1.41 -13.52 8.19
C PRO A 93 -1.78 -13.96 6.77
N GLY A 94 -0.79 -13.94 5.87
CA GLY A 94 -1.00 -14.28 4.46
C GLY A 94 -1.70 -13.20 3.62
N ALA A 95 -1.96 -12.01 4.16
CA ALA A 95 -2.49 -10.89 3.37
C ALA A 95 -1.52 -10.43 2.27
N LEU A 96 -0.22 -10.51 2.54
CA LEU A 96 0.85 -10.19 1.57
C LEU A 96 1.28 -11.43 0.75
N GLN A 97 0.62 -12.56 0.92
CA GLN A 97 0.95 -13.79 0.19
C GLN A 97 0.56 -13.64 -1.29
N GLY A 98 1.48 -13.97 -2.20
CA GLY A 98 1.31 -13.81 -3.64
C GLY A 98 2.05 -12.60 -4.22
N LEU A 99 2.55 -11.70 -3.38
CA LEU A 99 3.32 -10.52 -3.79
C LEU A 99 4.79 -10.88 -4.09
N HIS A 100 5.00 -11.76 -5.05
CA HIS A 100 6.32 -12.34 -5.34
C HIS A 100 7.35 -11.34 -5.89
N LYS A 101 6.90 -10.22 -6.46
CA LYS A 101 7.77 -9.19 -7.03
C LYS A 101 7.81 -7.89 -6.21
N LEU A 102 7.18 -7.86 -5.03
CA LEU A 102 7.09 -6.64 -4.26
C LEU A 102 8.46 -6.27 -3.72
N GLN A 103 8.92 -5.07 -4.07
CA GLN A 103 10.21 -4.53 -3.66
C GLN A 103 10.03 -3.45 -2.58
N VAL A 104 9.05 -2.58 -2.76
CA VAL A 104 8.82 -1.42 -1.88
C VAL A 104 7.48 -1.56 -1.18
N LEU A 105 7.49 -1.54 0.14
CA LEU A 105 6.31 -1.46 0.98
C LEU A 105 6.49 -0.32 1.99
N THR A 106 5.67 0.72 1.88
CA THR A 106 5.57 1.76 2.92
C THR A 106 4.25 1.60 3.68
N LEU A 107 4.39 1.53 5.00
CA LEU A 107 3.32 1.51 5.98
C LEU A 107 3.51 2.65 6.98
N LYS A 108 4.27 3.68 6.59
CA LYS A 108 4.53 4.86 7.41
C LYS A 108 3.23 5.55 7.85
N GLY A 109 3.20 6.12 9.05
CA GLY A 109 2.05 6.89 9.53
C GLY A 109 0.79 6.04 9.78
N ASN A 110 0.96 4.76 10.12
CA ASN A 110 -0.15 3.85 10.43
C ASN A 110 -0.27 3.62 11.95
N ARG A 111 -1.04 2.60 12.35
CA ARG A 111 -1.29 2.27 13.76
C ARG A 111 -0.97 0.81 14.05
N LEU A 112 0.04 0.27 13.35
CA LEU A 112 0.48 -1.10 13.53
C LEU A 112 1.07 -1.26 14.92
N THR A 113 0.58 -2.24 15.66
CA THR A 113 1.10 -2.59 17.00
C THR A 113 2.13 -3.72 16.96
N SER A 114 2.22 -4.43 15.83
CA SER A 114 3.07 -5.59 15.62
C SER A 114 3.53 -5.65 14.17
N LEU A 115 4.66 -6.30 13.93
CA LEU A 115 5.18 -6.52 12.58
C LEU A 115 4.31 -7.53 11.81
N PRO A 116 4.12 -7.32 10.49
CA PRO A 116 3.46 -8.30 9.65
C PRO A 116 4.30 -9.58 9.54
N LEU A 117 3.68 -10.72 9.83
CA LEU A 117 4.30 -12.03 9.63
C LEU A 117 4.30 -12.41 8.16
N ASN A 118 5.33 -13.15 7.72
CA ASN A 118 5.48 -13.65 6.35
C ASN A 118 5.59 -12.52 5.31
N LEU A 119 6.49 -11.57 5.54
CA LEU A 119 6.85 -10.57 4.54
C LEU A 119 7.35 -11.24 3.24
N PRO A 120 7.02 -10.67 2.06
CA PRO A 120 7.48 -11.22 0.80
C PRO A 120 9.01 -11.19 0.70
N PRO A 121 9.65 -12.27 0.22
CA PRO A 121 11.12 -12.38 0.22
C PRO A 121 11.81 -11.41 -0.75
N SER A 122 11.08 -10.93 -1.76
CA SER A 122 11.54 -9.96 -2.77
C SER A 122 11.59 -8.52 -2.27
N LEU A 123 11.00 -8.24 -1.11
CA LEU A 123 10.92 -6.90 -0.54
C LEU A 123 12.33 -6.41 -0.26
N THR A 124 12.68 -5.21 -0.73
CA THR A 124 13.99 -4.53 -0.62
C THR A 124 13.95 -3.29 0.27
N HIS A 125 12.77 -2.70 0.42
CA HIS A 125 12.55 -1.51 1.23
C HIS A 125 11.25 -1.64 2.02
N LEU A 126 11.36 -1.55 3.34
CA LEU A 126 10.25 -1.59 4.27
C LEU A 126 10.29 -0.35 5.15
N ASP A 127 9.26 0.49 5.06
CA ASP A 127 9.08 1.61 5.95
C ASP A 127 7.90 1.36 6.89
N LEU A 128 8.18 1.35 8.18
CA LEU A 128 7.26 1.16 9.30
C LEU A 128 7.37 2.28 10.32
N SER A 129 8.02 3.40 9.95
CA SER A 129 8.07 4.60 10.80
C SER A 129 6.69 5.15 11.10
N GLU A 130 6.59 5.96 12.15
CA GLU A 130 5.35 6.56 12.64
C GLU A 130 4.24 5.52 12.86
N ASN A 131 4.58 4.37 13.48
CA ASN A 131 3.64 3.34 13.90
C ASN A 131 3.65 3.18 15.44
N CYS A 132 3.01 2.14 15.97
CA CYS A 132 2.94 1.86 17.41
C CYS A 132 3.58 0.50 17.74
N ILE A 133 4.66 0.15 17.07
CA ILE A 133 5.32 -1.17 17.19
C ILE A 133 6.16 -1.18 18.46
N SER A 134 5.56 -1.58 19.58
CA SER A 134 6.19 -1.49 20.91
C SER A 134 7.08 -2.69 21.27
N ALA A 135 7.11 -3.75 20.46
CA ALA A 135 7.92 -4.93 20.73
C ALA A 135 8.31 -5.68 19.44
N LEU A 136 9.62 -5.68 19.13
CA LEU A 136 10.22 -6.65 18.21
C LEU A 136 10.35 -7.98 18.94
N ASP A 137 9.40 -8.89 18.75
CA ASP A 137 9.52 -10.27 19.25
C ASP A 137 10.43 -11.12 18.32
N LEU A 138 11.01 -12.20 18.85
CA LEU A 138 11.88 -13.11 18.09
C LEU A 138 11.20 -13.69 16.82
N PRO A 139 9.90 -14.05 16.82
CA PRO A 139 9.16 -14.41 15.61
C PRO A 139 9.14 -13.30 14.56
N SER A 140 8.95 -12.04 14.96
CA SER A 140 8.96 -10.91 14.04
C SER A 140 10.35 -10.64 13.46
N LEU A 141 11.41 -10.85 14.23
CA LEU A 141 12.78 -10.80 13.73
C LEU A 141 13.03 -11.87 12.67
N SER A 142 12.50 -13.09 12.86
CA SER A 142 12.59 -14.14 11.83
C SER A 142 11.89 -13.76 10.51
N ALA A 143 10.81 -12.96 10.58
CA ALA A 143 10.15 -12.44 9.39
C ALA A 143 11.01 -11.41 8.63
N LEU A 144 11.95 -10.76 9.34
CA LEU A 144 12.91 -9.81 8.80
C LEU A 144 14.25 -10.46 8.40
N VAL A 145 14.51 -11.73 8.74
CA VAL A 145 15.76 -12.43 8.38
C VAL A 145 15.98 -12.51 6.88
N ASN A 146 14.90 -12.58 6.09
CA ASN A 146 14.97 -12.52 4.62
C ASN A 146 15.37 -11.13 4.09
N LEU A 147 15.58 -10.16 4.98
CA LEU A 147 15.90 -8.79 4.65
C LEU A 147 17.32 -8.34 5.04
N GLN A 148 18.23 -9.28 5.35
CA GLN A 148 19.65 -8.97 5.50
C GLN A 148 20.14 -8.21 4.24
N ASP A 149 20.75 -7.03 4.43
CA ASP A 149 21.14 -6.02 3.43
C ASP A 149 20.08 -5.03 2.91
N LYS A 150 18.88 -4.97 3.52
CA LYS A 150 17.78 -4.16 3.01
C LYS A 150 17.43 -2.99 3.93
N SER A 151 16.96 -1.91 3.32
CA SER A 151 16.56 -0.69 4.04
C SER A 151 15.25 -0.96 4.78
N ILE A 152 15.37 -1.28 6.06
CA ILE A 152 14.27 -1.34 7.00
C ILE A 152 14.31 -0.06 7.82
N ILE A 153 13.22 0.69 7.77
CA ILE A 153 13.02 1.89 8.59
C ILE A 153 11.93 1.52 9.60
N ILE A 154 12.32 1.40 10.87
CA ILE A 154 11.42 1.31 12.02
C ILE A 154 11.79 2.49 12.89
N ASP A 155 10.81 3.15 13.52
CA ASP A 155 11.09 4.27 14.42
C ASP A 155 12.26 3.94 15.36
N SER A 156 13.32 4.71 15.21
CA SER A 156 14.43 4.74 16.15
C SER A 156 13.97 5.58 17.34
N GLU A 157 13.56 4.92 18.43
CA GLU A 157 13.65 5.56 19.75
C GLU A 157 15.12 5.84 20.11
#